data_AF-A0A929K5P5-F1
#
_entry.id   AF-A0A929K5P5-F1
#
_cell.length_a   1.000
_cell.length_b   1.000
_cell.length_c   1.000
_cell.angle_alpha   90.00
_cell.angle_beta   90.00
_cell.angle_gamma   90.00
#
_symmetry.space_group_name_H-M   'P 1'
#
loop_
_entity.id
_entity.type
_entity.pdbx_description
1 polymer ?
#
loop_
_entity_poly.entity_id
_entity_poly.type
_entity_poly.pdbx_seq_one_letter_code
_entity_poly.pdbx_strand_id
1 'polypeptide(L)' 'RELFLHPDVTESYDELKWGRPDAGEIKELLCEVHDFSEERVSKALEKVLIPEVKQKSIEQWL' A
#
# COMPACT_ATOMS: atom_id res chain seq x y z
N ARG A 1 -24.36 8.04 -19.89
CA ARG A 1 -23.86 9.28 -19.25
C ARG A 1 -24.06 9.24 -17.74
N GLU A 2 -25.15 8.66 -17.21
CA GLU A 2 -25.42 8.58 -15.77
C GLU A 2 -24.36 7.82 -14.94
N LEU A 3 -23.82 6.69 -15.42
CA LEU A 3 -22.76 5.94 -14.73
C LEU A 3 -21.50 6.76 -14.39
N PHE A 4 -21.20 7.82 -15.17
CA PHE A 4 -20.05 8.69 -14.93
C PHE A 4 -20.40 9.91 -14.07
N LEU A 5 -21.68 10.28 -14.00
CA LEU A 5 -22.16 11.45 -13.26
C LEU A 5 -22.63 11.06 -11.84
N HIS A 6 -23.14 9.83 -11.68
CA HIS A 6 -23.64 9.27 -10.44
C HIS A 6 -23.18 7.81 -10.31
N PRO A 7 -21.87 7.57 -10.14
CA PRO A 7 -21.39 6.24 -9.78
C PRO A 7 -21.90 5.86 -8.39
N ASP A 8 -22.20 4.58 -8.18
CA ASP A 8 -22.45 4.03 -6.85
C ASP A 8 -21.13 4.05 -6.06
N VAL A 9 -21.00 5.02 -5.16
CA VAL A 9 -19.85 5.18 -4.27
C VAL A 9 -20.28 4.94 -2.83
N THR A 10 -19.37 4.38 -2.03
CA THR A 10 -19.55 4.18 -0.59
C THR A 10 -18.49 4.98 0.15
N GLU A 11 -18.94 5.89 1.02
CA GLU A 11 -18.08 6.63 1.95
C GLU A 11 -17.95 5.90 3.30
N SER A 12 -18.65 4.78 3.46
CA SER A 12 -18.64 3.95 4.66
C SER A 12 -17.40 3.06 4.72
N TYR A 13 -16.25 3.69 4.96
CA TYR A 13 -15.04 3.01 5.43
C TYR A 13 -14.68 3.60 6.79
N ASP A 14 -14.40 2.74 7.78
CA ASP A 14 -14.22 3.17 9.18
C ASP A 14 -13.02 4.14 9.32
N GLU A 15 -11.89 3.85 8.66
CA GLU A 15 -10.73 4.74 8.65
C GLU A 15 -9.71 4.35 7.57
N LEU A 16 -9.07 5.35 6.95
CA LEU A 16 -7.91 5.14 6.08
C LEU A 16 -6.64 4.96 6.93
N LYS A 17 -6.42 3.73 7.38
CA LYS A 17 -5.25 3.33 8.19
C LYS A 17 -4.22 2.57 7.37
N TRP A 18 -2.96 2.94 7.52
CA TRP A 18 -1.84 2.12 7.07
C TRP A 18 -1.55 1.06 8.16
N GLY A 19 -1.96 -0.17 7.90
CA GLY A 19 -1.61 -1.31 8.75
C GLY A 19 -0.14 -1.71 8.58
N ARG A 20 0.42 -2.44 9.56
CA ARG A 20 1.75 -3.02 9.43
C ARG A 20 1.67 -4.22 8.47
N PRO A 21 2.42 -4.23 7.36
CA PRO A 21 2.46 -5.38 6.47
C PRO A 21 3.07 -6.61 7.17
N ASP A 22 2.50 -7.79 6.96
CA ASP A 22 3.12 -9.06 7.37
C ASP A 22 4.07 -9.55 6.27
N ALA A 23 5.37 -9.50 6.54
CA ALA A 23 6.38 -9.88 5.58
C ALA A 23 6.36 -11.39 5.24
N GLY A 24 5.91 -12.24 6.17
CA GLY A 24 5.83 -13.68 5.99
C GLY A 24 4.71 -14.03 5.01
N GLU A 25 3.49 -13.54 5.28
CA GLU A 25 2.34 -13.78 4.41
C GLU A 25 2.55 -13.21 3.00
N ILE A 26 3.18 -12.04 2.88
CA ILE A 26 3.49 -11.44 1.57
C ILE A 26 4.49 -12.29 0.79
N LYS A 27 5.51 -12.84 1.45
CA LYS A 27 6.48 -13.72 0.80
C LYS A 27 5.84 -15.01 0.33
N GLU A 28 5.03 -15.65 1.17
CA GLU A 28 4.32 -16.88 0.81
C GLU A 28 3.43 -16.65 -0.41
N LEU A 29 2.59 -15.62 -0.39
CA LEU A 29 1.70 -15.30 -1.51
C LEU A 29 2.47 -15.02 -2.80
N LEU A 30 3.52 -14.18 -2.75
CA LEU A 30 4.20 -13.76 -3.96
C LEU A 30 5.18 -14.83 -4.49
N CYS A 31 5.94 -15.48 -3.61
CA CYS A 31 6.99 -16.41 -4.03
C CYS A 31 6.44 -17.82 -4.26
N GLU A 32 5.59 -18.33 -3.36
CA GLU A 32 5.08 -19.71 -3.46
C GLU A 32 3.88 -19.83 -4.41
N VAL A 33 2.96 -18.85 -4.41
CA VAL A 33 1.74 -18.92 -5.24
C VAL A 33 1.94 -18.30 -6.64
N HIS A 34 2.75 -17.25 -6.73
CA HIS A 34 2.92 -16.47 -7.95
C HIS A 34 4.31 -16.58 -8.60
N ASP A 35 5.20 -17.44 -8.09
CA ASP A 35 6.56 -17.68 -8.63
C ASP A 35 7.41 -16.40 -8.75
N PHE A 36 7.22 -15.43 -7.85
CA PHE A 36 8.09 -14.27 -7.79
C PHE A 36 9.46 -14.63 -7.23
N SER A 37 10.48 -13.91 -7.69
CA SER A 37 11.83 -14.04 -7.15
C SER A 37 11.89 -13.50 -5.72
N GLU A 38 12.23 -14.37 -4.77
CA GLU A 38 12.32 -14.02 -3.36
C GLU A 38 13.31 -12.88 -3.08
N GLU A 39 14.43 -12.84 -3.82
CA GLU A 39 15.41 -11.75 -3.71
C GLU A 39 14.79 -10.39 -4.04
N ARG A 40 13.98 -10.32 -5.10
CA ARG A 40 13.28 -9.09 -5.51
C ARG A 40 12.18 -8.71 -4.52
N VAL A 41 11.41 -9.70 -4.04
CA VAL A 41 10.34 -9.50 -3.05
C VAL A 41 10.90 -9.01 -1.72
N SER A 42 11.99 -9.61 -1.24
CA SER A 42 12.66 -9.21 0.00
C SER A 42 13.15 -7.76 -0.07
N LYS A 43 13.81 -7.38 -1.17
CA LYS A 43 14.30 -6.01 -1.37
C LYS A 43 13.19 -4.96 -1.46
N ALA A 44 12.03 -5.34 -2.02
CA ALA A 44 10.85 -4.47 -2.05
C ALA A 44 10.21 -4.35 -0.66
N LEU A 45 10.09 -5.45 0.07
CA LEU A 45 9.57 -5.48 1.44
C LEU A 45 10.39 -4.61 2.38
N GLU A 46 11.72 -4.62 2.28
CA GLU A 46 12.57 -3.73 3.07
C GLU A 46 12.19 -2.25 2.88
N LYS A 47 11.90 -1.82 1.65
CA LYS A 47 11.51 -0.42 1.37
C LYS A 47 10.12 -0.08 1.90
N VAL A 48 9.18 -1.02 1.85
CA VAL A 48 7.80 -0.80 2.28
C VAL A 48 7.67 -0.82 3.80
N LEU A 49 8.49 -1.64 4.46
CA LEU A 49 8.51 -1.75 5.92
C LEU A 49 9.31 -0.62 6.59
N ILE A 50 10.25 -0.01 5.88
CA ILE A 50 10.92 1.20 6.35
C ILE A 50 9.99 2.38 6.07
N PRO A 51 9.46 3.08 7.09
CA PRO A 51 8.62 4.24 6.86
C PRO A 51 9.42 5.31 6.12
N GLU A 52 8.96 5.71 4.94
CA GLU A 52 9.46 6.92 4.30
C GLU A 52 9.15 8.09 5.24
N VAL A 53 10.20 8.67 5.82
CA VAL A 53 10.09 9.94 6.54
C VAL A 53 9.73 10.99 5.50
N LYS A 54 8.42 11.21 5.31
CA LYS A 54 7.92 12.32 4.50
C LYS A 54 8.28 13.61 5.22
N GLN A 55 9.45 14.15 4.90
CA GLN A 55 9.81 15.50 5.28
C GLN A 55 8.79 16.44 4.63
N LYS A 56 7.87 16.99 5.43
CA LYS A 56 6.91 17.97 4.96
C LYS A 56 7.67 19.23 4.54
N SER A 57 7.36 19.77 3.37
CA SER A 57 7.88 21.08 2.96
C SER A 57 7.21 22.17 3.79
N ILE A 58 7.96 23.24 4.08
CA ILE A 58 7.45 24.43 4.79
C ILE A 58 6.24 25.04 4.08
N GLU A 59 6.17 24.90 2.76
CA GLU A 59 5.07 25.36 1.93
C GLU A 59 3.72 24.70 2.25
N GLN A 60 3.69 23.53 2.92
CA GLN A 60 2.42 22.93 3.37
C GLN A 60 1.75 23.69 4.52
N TRP A 61 2.41 24.68 5.12
CA TRP A 61 1.91 25.48 6.25
C TRP A 61 1.56 26.93 5.88
N LEU A 62 1.86 27.34 4.64
CA LEU A 62 1.58 28.67 4.08
C LEU A 62 0.36 28.60 3.16
#